data_AF-A0A7D9LEV6-F1
#
_entry.id   AF-A0A7D9LEV6-F1
#
_cell.length_a   1.000
_cell.length_b   1.000
_cell.length_c   1.000
_cell.angle_alpha   90.00
_cell.angle_beta   90.00
_cell.angle_gamma   90.00
#
_symmetry.space_group_name_H-M   'P 1'
#
loop_
_entity.id
_entity.type
_entity.pdbx_description
1 polymer ?
#
loop_
_entity_poly.entity_id
_entity_poly.type
_entity_poly.pdbx_seq_one_letter_code
_entity_poly.pdbx_strand_id
1 'polypeptide(L)'
;MAVHFYRELNNLSTADFLVENRKKRGKFYQAERIISRRTRKRKVEYLVKWSGYSSLDNSWEPEENLNALALRTYWNPQPTAELVSAGTDMLHTAILDNLKSKSVFPTVVNFRHDVFRYLFKDRGVESEDGRHLLLNRDDFSRCKLPPEWDQLLDRLGNGTKVEFPVKAKLFLSQSPKTHKVIGGKIVLMQ
;
A
#
# COMPACT_ATOMS: atom_id res chain seq x y z
N MET A 1 -43.12 9.81 -25.05
CA MET A 1 -41.75 9.83 -25.63
C MET A 1 -40.60 9.81 -24.61
N ALA A 2 -40.83 9.91 -23.29
CA ALA A 2 -39.73 9.90 -22.30
C ALA A 2 -39.41 8.51 -21.68
N VAL A 3 -40.26 7.50 -21.86
CA VAL A 3 -40.11 6.19 -21.18
C VAL A 3 -39.15 5.25 -21.94
N HIS A 4 -38.95 5.48 -23.24
CA HIS A 4 -38.07 4.65 -24.07
C HIS A 4 -36.58 4.98 -23.89
N PHE A 5 -36.26 6.25 -23.58
CA PHE A 5 -34.87 6.72 -23.40
C PHE A 5 -34.22 6.14 -22.12
N TYR A 6 -35.01 5.92 -21.06
CA TYR A 6 -34.51 5.34 -19.81
C TYR A 6 -34.30 3.82 -19.87
N ARG A 7 -35.06 3.10 -20.71
CA ARG A 7 -34.90 1.64 -20.86
C ARG A 7 -33.63 1.30 -21.64
N GLU A 8 -33.20 2.15 -22.57
CA GLU A 8 -31.91 2.02 -23.27
C GLU A 8 -30.73 2.36 -22.34
N LEU A 9 -30.85 3.37 -21.47
CA LEU A 9 -29.82 3.69 -20.47
C LEU A 9 -29.67 2.60 -19.39
N ASN A 10 -30.74 1.88 -19.05
CA ASN A 10 -30.73 0.83 -18.03
C ASN A 10 -30.29 -0.55 -18.56
N ASN A 11 -30.23 -0.70 -19.89
CA ASN A 11 -29.65 -1.86 -20.56
C ASN A 11 -28.18 -1.66 -20.93
N LEU A 12 -27.63 -0.46 -20.76
CA LEU A 12 -26.20 -0.23 -20.83
C LEU A 12 -25.55 -0.71 -19.53
N SER A 13 -24.88 -1.85 -19.59
CA SER A 13 -23.96 -2.28 -18.56
C SER A 13 -22.76 -1.33 -18.55
N THR A 14 -22.09 -1.14 -17.40
CA THR A 14 -20.74 -0.53 -17.40
C THR A 14 -19.81 -1.28 -18.36
N ALA A 15 -20.08 -2.56 -18.62
CA ALA A 15 -19.42 -3.37 -19.64
C ALA A 15 -19.59 -2.83 -21.08
N ASP A 16 -20.70 -2.17 -21.43
CA ASP A 16 -20.90 -1.59 -22.76
C ASP A 16 -20.03 -0.33 -22.95
N PHE A 17 -19.68 0.37 -21.86
CA PHE A 17 -18.62 1.39 -21.84
C PHE A 17 -17.20 0.79 -21.76
N LEU A 18 -17.07 -0.51 -21.44
CA LEU A 18 -15.80 -1.25 -21.39
C LEU A 18 -15.51 -2.05 -22.68
N VAL A 19 -16.50 -2.18 -23.58
CA VAL A 19 -16.29 -2.58 -24.98
C VAL A 19 -16.26 -1.35 -25.88
N GLU A 20 -15.52 -0.33 -25.46
CA GLU A 20 -14.62 0.21 -26.47
C GLU A 20 -13.57 -0.89 -26.68
N ASN A 21 -13.55 -1.44 -27.88
CA ASN A 21 -12.28 -1.75 -28.52
C ASN A 21 -11.42 -0.48 -28.41
N ARG A 22 -10.79 -0.26 -27.24
CA ARG A 22 -9.64 0.59 -27.13
C ARG A 22 -8.64 -0.14 -27.99
N LYS A 23 -8.65 0.22 -29.28
CA LYS A 23 -7.57 -0.04 -30.22
C LYS A 23 -6.31 -0.02 -29.38
N LYS A 24 -5.47 -1.06 -29.47
CA LYS A 24 -4.08 -0.98 -29.01
C LYS A 24 -3.51 0.33 -29.57
N ARG A 25 -3.59 1.41 -28.78
CA ARG A 25 -3.26 2.78 -29.17
C ARG A 25 -2.15 3.19 -28.24
N GLY A 26 -0.98 2.67 -28.56
CA GLY A 26 0.27 3.04 -27.90
C GLY A 26 1.11 1.85 -27.46
N LYS A 27 2.43 2.04 -27.52
CA LYS A 27 3.44 1.15 -26.95
C LYS A 27 3.53 1.23 -25.41
N PHE A 28 2.67 2.02 -24.77
CA PHE A 28 2.78 2.40 -23.36
C PHE A 28 1.46 2.22 -22.62
N TYR A 29 1.55 1.82 -21.35
CA TYR A 29 0.43 1.62 -20.44
C TYR A 29 0.54 2.60 -19.26
N GLN A 30 -0.60 3.05 -18.74
CA GLN A 30 -0.62 3.96 -17.59
C GLN A 30 -0.38 3.18 -16.30
N ALA A 31 0.73 3.48 -15.62
CA ALA A 31 0.98 3.02 -14.27
C ALA A 31 0.22 3.89 -13.26
N GLU A 32 -0.45 3.27 -12.29
CA GLU A 32 -1.03 3.94 -11.12
C GLU A 32 0.08 4.30 -10.13
N ARG A 33 0.97 3.35 -9.81
CA ARG A 33 2.13 3.54 -8.93
C ARG A 33 3.14 2.41 -9.05
N ILE A 34 4.34 2.67 -8.58
CA ILE A 34 5.35 1.63 -8.34
C ILE A 34 5.27 1.17 -6.89
N ILE A 35 5.09 -0.13 -6.67
CA ILE A 35 4.93 -0.73 -5.34
C ILE A 35 6.30 -1.06 -4.73
N SER A 36 7.12 -1.81 -5.47
CA SER A 36 8.35 -2.41 -4.95
C SER A 36 9.48 -2.39 -6.00
N ARG A 37 10.72 -2.58 -5.53
CA ARG A 37 11.94 -2.69 -6.33
C ARG A 37 12.67 -3.95 -5.90
N ARG A 38 13.26 -4.67 -6.86
CA ARG A 38 14.16 -5.79 -6.59
C ARG A 38 15.29 -5.82 -7.60
N THR A 39 16.37 -6.50 -7.26
CA THR A 39 17.41 -6.87 -8.22
C THR A 39 17.32 -8.37 -8.48
N ARG A 40 17.04 -8.75 -9.74
CA ARG A 40 16.96 -10.15 -10.18
C ARG A 40 17.90 -10.35 -11.37
N LYS A 41 18.80 -11.34 -11.30
CA LYS A 41 19.79 -11.63 -12.36
C LYS A 41 20.56 -10.37 -12.82
N ARG A 42 21.03 -9.56 -11.86
CA ARG A 42 21.73 -8.27 -12.08
C ARG A 42 20.91 -7.18 -12.78
N LYS A 43 19.63 -7.39 -13.04
CA LYS A 43 18.72 -6.37 -13.57
C LYS A 43 17.83 -5.84 -12.45
N VAL A 44 17.61 -4.53 -12.46
CA VAL A 44 16.65 -3.87 -11.57
C VAL A 44 15.26 -4.01 -12.18
N GLU A 45 14.34 -4.50 -11.37
CA GLU A 45 12.93 -4.63 -11.73
C GLU A 45 12.07 -3.92 -10.69
N TYR A 46 10.93 -3.42 -11.15
CA TYR A 46 9.96 -2.69 -10.36
C TYR A 46 8.59 -3.33 -10.48
N LEU A 47 7.90 -3.52 -9.35
CA LEU A 47 6.54 -4.04 -9.33
C LEU A 47 5.57 -2.88 -9.58
N VAL A 48 4.88 -2.91 -10.72
CA VAL A 48 3.98 -1.84 -11.15
C VAL A 48 2.54 -2.20 -10.83
N LYS A 49 1.81 -1.25 -10.22
CA LYS A 49 0.35 -1.26 -10.16
C LYS A 49 -0.18 -0.54 -11.38
N TRP A 50 -0.90 -1.24 -12.25
CA TRP A 50 -1.47 -0.66 -13.47
C TRP A 50 -2.78 0.07 -13.20
N SER A 51 -2.98 1.21 -13.85
CA SER A 51 -4.20 2.03 -13.72
C SER A 51 -5.40 1.30 -14.30
N GLY A 52 -6.49 1.16 -13.52
CA GLY A 52 -7.71 0.48 -13.94
C GLY A 52 -7.66 -1.05 -13.89
N TYR A 53 -6.54 -1.65 -13.47
CA TYR A 53 -6.39 -3.10 -13.34
C TYR A 53 -6.38 -3.56 -11.88
N SER A 54 -6.61 -4.86 -11.66
CA SER A 54 -6.56 -5.47 -10.33
C SER A 54 -5.11 -5.53 -9.82
N SER A 55 -4.94 -5.64 -8.50
CA SER A 55 -3.62 -5.97 -7.93
C SER A 55 -3.08 -7.33 -8.37
N LEU A 56 -3.94 -8.21 -8.90
CA LEU A 56 -3.55 -9.49 -9.49
C LEU A 56 -2.80 -9.30 -10.82
N ASP A 57 -3.06 -8.20 -11.52
CA ASP A 57 -2.43 -7.87 -12.80
C ASP A 57 -1.09 -7.14 -12.61
N ASN A 58 -0.64 -6.92 -11.36
CA ASN A 58 0.63 -6.29 -11.08
C ASN A 58 1.78 -7.12 -11.67
N SER A 59 2.66 -6.49 -12.43
CA SER A 59 3.81 -7.13 -13.08
C SER A 59 5.12 -6.51 -12.65
N TRP A 60 6.18 -7.31 -12.71
CA TRP A 60 7.56 -6.84 -12.55
C TRP A 60 8.06 -6.36 -13.90
N GLU A 61 8.30 -5.05 -14.01
CA GLU A 61 8.83 -4.41 -15.20
C GLU A 61 10.32 -4.07 -15.01
N PRO A 62 11.18 -4.30 -16.02
CA PRO A 62 12.56 -3.81 -15.97
C PRO A 62 12.58 -2.28 -15.88
N GLU A 63 13.64 -1.73 -15.27
CA GLU A 63 13.83 -0.28 -15.14
C GLU A 63 13.73 0.45 -16.50
N GLU A 64 14.22 -0.18 -17.58
CA GLU A 64 14.17 0.29 -18.96
C GLU A 64 12.74 0.53 -19.48
N ASN A 65 11.73 -0.16 -18.92
CA ASN A 65 10.32 0.01 -19.30
C ASN A 65 9.66 1.21 -18.60
N LEU A 66 10.33 1.82 -17.61
CA LEU A 66 9.79 2.91 -16.82
C LEU A 66 10.32 4.26 -17.28
N ASN A 67 9.43 5.24 -17.33
CA ASN A 67 9.84 6.62 -17.58
C ASN A 67 10.43 7.26 -16.30
N ALA A 68 11.16 8.35 -16.49
CA ALA A 68 11.80 9.09 -15.39
C ALA A 68 10.80 9.57 -14.33
N LEU A 69 9.55 9.88 -14.73
CA LEU A 69 8.51 10.31 -13.79
C LEU A 69 8.11 9.16 -12.84
N ALA A 70 7.93 7.94 -13.35
CA ALA A 70 7.58 6.78 -12.55
C ALA A 70 8.70 6.44 -11.55
N LEU A 71 9.95 6.50 -11.98
CA LEU A 71 11.10 6.30 -11.09
C LEU A 71 11.17 7.40 -10.01
N ARG A 72 10.94 8.66 -10.39
CA ARG A 72 10.90 9.78 -9.44
C ARG A 72 9.81 9.61 -8.38
N THR A 73 8.61 9.20 -8.77
CA THR A 73 7.50 8.99 -7.81
C THR A 73 7.75 7.82 -6.87
N TYR A 74 8.53 6.82 -7.29
CA TYR A 74 8.95 5.73 -6.40
C TYR A 74 9.91 6.20 -5.31
N TRP A 75 10.98 6.92 -5.69
CA TRP A 75 12.05 7.36 -4.78
C TRP A 75 11.66 8.57 -3.93
N ASN A 76 10.81 9.44 -4.46
CA ASN A 76 10.32 10.62 -3.76
C ASN A 76 8.79 10.71 -3.88
N PRO A 77 8.05 9.80 -3.23
CA PRO A 77 6.59 9.79 -3.29
C PRO A 77 6.02 11.06 -2.66
N GLN A 78 4.92 11.55 -3.24
CA GLN A 78 4.14 12.68 -2.73
C GLN A 78 2.68 12.23 -2.55
N PRO A 79 2.40 11.39 -1.54
CA PRO A 79 1.03 10.95 -1.26
C PRO A 79 0.17 12.14 -0.79
N THR A 80 -1.14 12.06 -1.03
CA THR A 80 -2.08 13.06 -0.52
C THR A 80 -2.13 13.01 1.02
N ALA A 81 -2.49 14.13 1.65
CA ALA A 81 -2.61 14.20 3.11
C ALA A 81 -3.59 13.15 3.67
N GLU A 82 -4.67 12.85 2.94
CA GLU A 82 -5.64 11.81 3.29
C GLU A 82 -5.00 10.41 3.34
N LEU A 83 -4.16 10.05 2.35
CA LEU A 83 -3.47 8.77 2.33
C LEU A 83 -2.44 8.66 3.44
N VAL A 84 -1.77 9.77 3.77
CA VAL A 84 -0.84 9.83 4.90
C VAL A 84 -1.59 9.62 6.20
N SER A 85 -2.68 10.36 6.43
CA SER A 85 -3.54 10.21 7.62
C SER A 85 -4.04 8.78 7.77
N ALA A 86 -4.58 8.19 6.71
CA ALA A 86 -5.05 6.81 6.74
C ALA A 86 -3.92 5.83 7.09
N GLY A 87 -2.72 6.03 6.54
CA GLY A 87 -1.54 5.22 6.90
C GLY A 87 -1.15 5.39 8.37
N THR A 88 -1.10 6.62 8.88
CA THR A 88 -0.75 6.89 10.29
C THR A 88 -1.79 6.33 11.24
N ASP A 89 -3.08 6.42 10.90
CA ASP A 89 -4.18 5.88 11.71
C ASP A 89 -4.12 4.35 11.77
N MET A 90 -3.83 3.68 10.64
CA MET A 90 -3.64 2.23 10.60
C MET A 90 -2.44 1.78 11.44
N LEU A 91 -1.32 2.52 11.37
CA LEU A 91 -0.14 2.24 12.18
C LEU A 91 -0.43 2.44 13.68
N HIS A 92 -1.03 3.56 14.04
CA HIS A 92 -1.38 3.88 15.42
C HIS A 92 -2.31 2.83 16.02
N THR A 93 -3.38 2.47 15.30
CA THR A 93 -4.33 1.45 15.73
C THR A 93 -3.63 0.11 15.95
N ALA A 94 -2.76 -0.29 15.02
CA ALA A 94 -2.01 -1.54 15.13
C ALA A 94 -1.04 -1.56 16.33
N ILE A 95 -0.41 -0.42 16.65
CA ILE A 95 0.45 -0.29 17.84
C ILE A 95 -0.39 -0.39 19.11
N LEU A 96 -1.51 0.34 19.19
CA LEU A 96 -2.41 0.30 20.35
C LEU A 96 -2.98 -1.11 20.57
N ASP A 97 -3.37 -1.80 19.50
CA ASP A 97 -3.88 -3.16 19.59
C ASP A 97 -2.79 -4.12 20.07
N ASN A 98 -1.53 -3.91 19.67
CA ASN A 98 -0.41 -4.69 20.18
C ASN A 98 -0.14 -4.40 21.67
N LEU A 99 -0.12 -3.12 22.08
CA LEU A 99 0.08 -2.72 23.48
C LEU A 99 -1.01 -3.25 24.41
N LYS A 100 -2.26 -3.34 23.93
CA LYS A 100 -3.38 -3.94 24.68
C LYS A 100 -3.34 -5.46 24.71
N SER A 101 -2.57 -6.07 23.82
CA SER A 101 -2.51 -7.52 23.66
C SER A 101 -1.47 -8.15 24.59
N LYS A 102 -1.69 -9.42 24.93
CA LYS A 102 -0.67 -10.28 25.56
C LYS A 102 0.13 -11.10 24.53
N SER A 103 -0.13 -10.87 23.25
CA SER A 103 0.49 -11.60 22.14
C SER A 103 1.95 -11.19 21.96
N VAL A 104 2.81 -12.18 21.77
CA VAL A 104 4.21 -12.00 21.36
C VAL A 104 4.41 -12.12 19.85
N PHE A 105 3.34 -12.42 19.10
CA PHE A 105 3.42 -12.52 17.64
C PHE A 105 3.57 -11.14 16.99
N PRO A 106 4.32 -11.04 15.88
CA PRO A 106 4.46 -9.79 15.14
C PRO A 106 3.10 -9.26 14.63
N THR A 107 2.88 -7.95 14.76
CA THR A 107 1.72 -7.30 14.17
C THR A 107 1.95 -7.05 12.68
N VAL A 108 1.00 -7.47 11.84
CA VAL A 108 1.02 -7.20 10.40
C VAL A 108 0.10 -6.02 10.10
N VAL A 109 0.68 -4.95 9.55
CA VAL A 109 -0.06 -3.75 9.14
C VAL A 109 -0.12 -3.70 7.62
N ASN A 110 -1.33 -3.65 7.07
CA ASN A 110 -1.49 -3.41 5.64
C ASN A 110 -1.16 -1.94 5.35
N PHE A 111 -0.04 -1.70 4.69
CA PHE A 111 0.48 -0.35 4.53
C PHE A 111 0.74 -0.04 3.06
N ARG A 112 0.26 1.12 2.59
CA ARG A 112 0.59 1.61 1.25
C ARG A 112 2.08 1.92 1.15
N HIS A 113 2.79 1.23 0.25
CA HIS A 113 4.26 1.33 0.14
C HIS A 113 4.78 2.75 -0.14
N ASP A 114 4.04 3.55 -0.92
CA ASP A 114 4.33 4.96 -1.18
C ASP A 114 4.20 5.83 0.07
N VAL A 115 3.19 5.57 0.90
CA VAL A 115 3.03 6.24 2.19
C VAL A 115 4.13 5.81 3.15
N PHE A 116 4.52 4.53 3.15
CA PHE A 116 5.60 4.04 4.01
C PHE A 116 6.92 4.74 3.66
N ARG A 117 7.27 4.74 2.37
CA ARG A 117 8.46 5.43 1.86
C ARG A 117 8.44 6.93 2.14
N TYR A 118 7.27 7.56 2.16
CA TYR A 118 7.14 8.97 2.53
C TYR A 118 7.38 9.22 4.02
N LEU A 119 6.73 8.44 4.89
CA LEU A 119 6.81 8.57 6.35
C LEU A 119 8.18 8.20 6.91
N PHE A 120 8.81 7.17 6.37
CA PHE A 120 10.09 6.65 6.85
C PHE A 120 11.24 6.93 5.88
N LYS A 121 11.10 7.94 5.02
CA LYS A 121 12.18 8.35 4.10
C LYS A 121 13.42 8.74 4.90
N ASP A 122 14.53 8.07 4.64
CA ASP A 122 15.82 8.31 5.31
C ASP A 122 15.74 8.14 6.85
N ARG A 123 14.84 7.25 7.32
CA ARG A 123 14.63 6.91 8.73
C ARG A 123 14.93 5.45 9.00
N GLY A 124 15.38 5.16 10.23
CA GLY A 124 15.79 3.83 10.66
C GLY A 124 17.15 3.38 10.12
N VAL A 125 17.60 2.24 10.61
CA VAL A 125 18.88 1.61 10.25
C VAL A 125 18.63 0.19 9.80
N GLU A 126 19.31 -0.26 8.74
CA GLU A 126 19.24 -1.65 8.32
C GLU A 126 19.94 -2.55 9.36
N SER A 127 19.25 -3.63 9.76
CA SER A 127 19.79 -4.65 10.65
C SER A 127 21.00 -5.36 10.03
N GLU A 128 21.91 -5.90 10.84
CA GLU A 128 23.11 -6.63 10.38
C GLU A 128 22.80 -7.77 9.40
N ASP A 129 21.62 -8.39 9.53
CA ASP A 129 21.15 -9.46 8.67
C ASP A 129 20.54 -8.98 7.33
N GLY A 130 20.35 -7.67 7.16
CA GLY A 130 19.69 -7.06 6.00
C GLY A 130 18.21 -7.40 5.85
N ARG A 131 17.56 -7.97 6.90
CA ARG A 131 16.16 -8.43 6.81
C ARG A 131 15.16 -7.48 7.46
N HIS A 132 15.63 -6.62 8.34
CA HIS A 132 14.80 -5.74 9.15
C HIS A 132 15.28 -4.30 9.07
N LEU A 133 14.33 -3.37 9.07
CA LEU A 133 14.54 -1.97 9.35
C LEU A 133 14.35 -1.76 10.85
N LEU A 134 15.38 -1.28 11.53
CA LEU A 134 15.37 -0.94 12.94
C LEU A 134 14.90 0.51 13.09
N LEU A 135 13.75 0.70 13.73
CA LEU A 135 13.13 2.02 13.91
C LEU A 135 13.16 2.41 15.38
N ASN A 136 13.81 3.52 15.70
CA ASN A 136 13.76 4.16 17.00
C ASN A 136 12.52 5.05 17.13
N ARG A 137 12.23 5.51 18.35
CA ARG A 137 11.08 6.37 18.63
C ARG A 137 11.02 7.61 17.73
N ASP A 138 12.17 8.24 17.49
CA ASP A 138 12.27 9.48 16.69
C ASP A 138 12.03 9.27 15.20
N ASP A 139 12.19 8.03 14.70
CA ASP A 139 11.90 7.69 13.31
C ASP A 139 10.41 7.84 12.97
N PHE A 140 9.53 7.78 13.97
CA PHE A 140 8.09 7.99 13.85
C PHE A 140 7.67 9.47 13.87
N SER A 141 8.62 10.40 13.95
CA SER A 141 8.36 11.86 13.99
C SER A 141 7.42 12.36 12.88
N ARG A 142 7.50 11.77 11.68
CA ARG A 142 6.64 12.14 10.55
C ARG A 142 5.22 11.57 10.62
N CYS A 143 4.99 10.56 11.44
CA CYS A 143 3.68 9.94 11.62
C CYS A 143 2.71 10.81 12.44
N LYS A 144 3.20 11.88 13.10
CA LYS A 144 2.41 12.81 13.92
C LYS A 144 1.51 12.07 14.93
N LEU A 145 2.05 11.02 15.53
CA LEU A 145 1.36 10.22 16.53
C LEU A 145 1.10 11.06 17.79
N PRO A 146 0.02 10.79 18.54
CA PRO A 146 -0.28 11.53 19.76
C PRO A 146 0.84 11.39 20.80
N PRO A 147 0.91 12.28 21.80
CA PRO A 147 1.82 12.10 22.93
C PRO A 147 1.64 10.70 23.55
N GLU A 148 2.75 10.09 23.96
CA GLU A 148 2.74 8.77 24.62
C GLU A 148 2.12 7.63 23.79
N TRP A 149 2.07 7.76 22.46
CA TRP A 149 1.56 6.72 21.55
C TRP A 149 2.23 5.35 21.73
N ASP A 150 3.44 5.34 22.28
CA ASP A 150 4.29 4.18 22.48
C ASP A 150 4.07 3.49 23.83
N GLN A 151 3.10 3.92 24.64
CA GLN A 151 2.81 3.30 25.93
C GLN A 151 1.32 3.30 26.29
N LEU A 152 0.94 2.37 27.16
CA LEU A 152 -0.38 2.25 27.75
C LEU A 152 -0.22 1.98 29.24
N LEU A 153 -0.33 3.03 30.05
CA LEU A 153 -0.14 2.99 31.51
C LEU A 153 -1.47 3.20 32.25
N ASP A 154 -1.63 2.54 33.40
CA ASP A 154 -2.71 2.75 34.34
C ASP A 154 -2.46 3.98 35.24
N ARG A 155 -3.41 4.29 36.13
CA ARG A 155 -3.29 5.43 37.06
C ARG A 155 -2.16 5.28 38.08
N LEU A 156 -1.65 4.08 38.28
CA LEU A 156 -0.56 3.76 39.19
C LEU A 156 0.80 3.70 38.45
N GLY A 157 0.80 3.89 37.12
CA GLY A 157 1.99 3.83 36.26
C GLY A 157 2.35 2.43 35.77
N ASN A 158 1.53 1.40 36.03
CA ASN A 158 1.77 0.05 35.50
C ASN A 158 1.19 -0.08 34.10
N GLY A 159 1.88 -0.79 33.21
CA GLY A 159 1.36 -0.99 31.86
C GLY A 159 2.35 -1.58 30.88
N THR A 160 2.05 -1.41 29.59
CA THR A 160 2.88 -1.86 28.48
C THR A 160 3.48 -0.67 27.76
N LYS A 161 4.70 -0.84 27.24
CA LYS A 161 5.37 0.15 26.40
C LYS A 161 6.08 -0.54 25.25
N VAL A 162 6.23 0.17 24.15
CA VAL A 162 7.04 -0.27 23.02
C VAL A 162 8.50 -0.27 23.43
N GLU A 163 9.18 -1.38 23.17
CA GLU A 163 10.62 -1.48 23.30
C GLU A 163 11.29 -1.11 21.96
N PHE A 164 12.23 -0.17 22.02
CA PHE A 164 12.96 0.31 20.84
C PHE A 164 14.39 -0.28 20.80
N PRO A 165 14.95 -0.54 19.61
CA PRO A 165 14.36 -0.28 18.29
C PRO A 165 13.32 -1.35 17.89
N VAL A 166 12.24 -0.92 17.24
CA VAL A 166 11.24 -1.82 16.66
C VAL A 166 11.80 -2.42 15.37
N LYS A 167 11.66 -3.74 15.21
CA LYS A 167 12.03 -4.45 13.98
C LYS A 167 10.87 -4.45 13.00
N ALA A 168 10.99 -3.67 11.93
CA ALA A 168 10.03 -3.66 10.83
C ALA A 168 10.56 -4.47 9.63
N LYS A 169 9.68 -5.25 8.99
CA LYS A 169 10.00 -5.97 7.76
C LYS A 169 8.93 -5.70 6.72
N LEU A 170 9.33 -5.06 5.61
CA LEU A 170 8.46 -4.90 4.46
C LEU A 170 8.41 -6.22 3.68
N PHE A 171 7.22 -6.70 3.38
CA PHE A 171 7.02 -7.86 2.52
C PHE A 171 5.80 -7.66 1.63
N LEU A 172 5.76 -8.42 0.54
CA LEU A 172 4.61 -8.47 -0.37
C LEU A 172 3.84 -9.75 -0.08
N SER A 173 2.54 -9.62 0.17
CA SER A 173 1.60 -10.73 0.22
C SER A 173 0.47 -10.50 -0.77
N GLN A 174 -0.23 -11.57 -1.13
CA GLN A 174 -1.50 -11.42 -1.83
C GLN A 174 -2.48 -10.69 -0.92
N SER A 175 -3.20 -9.71 -1.48
CA SER A 175 -4.26 -9.03 -0.75
C SER A 175 -5.28 -10.08 -0.26
N PRO A 176 -5.72 -10.03 1.02
CA PRO A 176 -6.79 -10.89 1.53
C PRO A 176 -8.07 -10.77 0.69
N LYS A 177 -8.31 -9.57 0.14
CA LYS A 177 -9.40 -9.30 -0.79
C LYS A 177 -9.04 -9.85 -2.16
N THR A 178 -9.44 -11.08 -2.43
CA THR A 178 -9.43 -11.65 -3.78
C THR A 178 -10.74 -11.29 -4.47
N HIS A 179 -10.72 -11.08 -5.78
CA HIS A 179 -11.93 -10.81 -6.54
C HIS A 179 -12.07 -11.88 -7.61
N LYS A 180 -13.28 -12.40 -7.81
CA LYS A 180 -13.59 -13.30 -8.93
C LYS A 180 -14.57 -12.64 -9.88
N VAL A 181 -14.42 -12.98 -11.14
CA VAL A 181 -15.40 -12.65 -12.17
C VAL A 181 -16.45 -13.75 -12.14
N ILE A 182 -17.64 -13.44 -11.63
CA ILE A 182 -18.81 -14.32 -11.68
C ILE A 182 -19.84 -13.62 -12.57
N GLY A 183 -20.15 -14.24 -13.72
CA GLY A 183 -21.11 -13.68 -14.69
C GLY A 183 -20.73 -12.28 -15.21
N GLY A 184 -19.43 -12.00 -15.40
CA GLY A 184 -18.95 -10.70 -15.87
C GLY A 184 -18.89 -9.60 -14.80
N LYS A 185 -19.27 -9.88 -13.54
CA LYS A 185 -19.14 -8.95 -12.42
C LYS A 185 -17.93 -9.32 -11.57
N ILE A 186 -17.10 -8.34 -11.24
CA ILE A 186 -16.01 -8.47 -10.26
C ILE A 186 -16.66 -8.46 -8.87
N VAL A 187 -16.75 -9.64 -8.26
CA VAL A 187 -17.27 -9.80 -6.90
C VAL A 187 -16.11 -10.03 -5.96
N LEU A 188 -16.09 -9.30 -4.84
CA LEU A 188 -15.14 -9.50 -3.76
C LEU A 188 -15.41 -10.87 -3.14
N MET A 189 -14.40 -11.76 -3.19
CA MET A 189 -14.48 -13.03 -2.49
C MET A 189 -14.27 -12.77 -1.00
N GLN A 190 -15.22 -13.24 -0.19
CA GLN A 190 -15.07 -13.33 1.26
C GLN A 190 -14.18 -14.51 1.63
#